data_AF-A0A1W2G087-F1
#
_entry.id   AF-A0A1W2G087-F1
#
_cell.length_a   1.000
_cell.length_b   1.000
_cell.length_c   1.000
_cell.angle_alpha   90.00
_cell.angle_beta   90.00
_cell.angle_gamma   90.00
#
_symmetry.space_group_name_H-M   'P 1'
#
loop_
_entity.id
_entity.type
_entity.pdbx_description
1 polymer ?
#
loop_
_entity_poly.entity_id
_entity_poly.type
_entity_poly.pdbx_seq_one_letter_code
_entity_poly.pdbx_strand_id
1 'polypeptide(L)' 'MLSVEDWAEIRRLHRAEGLPIKAIARVLGVSRNTVRAALASDAPPKYVRQPKGSIVDAVEPRIRELLQAFPT' A
#
# COMPACT_ATOMS: atom_id res chain seq x y z
N MET A 1 0.55 5.13 -4.72
CA MET A 1 0.12 3.74 -4.49
C MET A 1 -0.33 3.22 -5.84
N LEU A 2 0.15 2.06 -6.31
CA LEU A 2 -0.26 1.52 -7.61
C LEU A 2 -1.76 1.18 -7.54
N SER A 3 -2.55 1.66 -8.50
CA SER A 3 -3.98 1.31 -8.57
C SER A 3 -4.17 -0.16 -8.97
N VAL A 4 -5.39 -0.69 -8.83
CA VAL A 4 -5.71 -2.05 -9.30
C VAL A 4 -5.64 -2.11 -10.83
N GLU A 5 -6.02 -1.00 -11.48
CA GLU A 5 -5.99 -0.81 -12.92
C GLU A 5 -4.54 -0.81 -13.45
N ASP A 6 -3.65 -0.04 -12.83
CA ASP A 6 -2.24 0.02 -13.22
C ASP A 6 -1.55 -1.35 -13.03
N TRP A 7 -1.89 -2.06 -11.94
CA TRP A 7 -1.41 -3.41 -11.69
C TRP A 7 -1.87 -4.41 -12.75
N ALA A 8 -3.15 -4.36 -13.12
CA ALA A 8 -3.71 -5.21 -14.16
C ALA A 8 -3.08 -4.91 -15.53
N GLU A 9 -2.89 -3.64 -15.86
CA GLU A 9 -2.30 -3.21 -17.12
C GLU A 9 -0.84 -3.67 -17.26
N ILE A 10 -0.04 -3.54 -16.20
CA ILE A 10 1.33 -4.09 -16.19
C ILE A 10 1.33 -5.60 -16.49
N ARG A 11 0.43 -6.37 -15.87
CA ARG A 11 0.35 -7.82 -16.09
C ARG A 11 -0.13 -8.14 -17.51
N ARG A 12 -1.08 -7.38 -18.06
CA ARG A 12 -1.59 -7.52 -19.43
C ARG A 12 -0.47 -7.29 -20.45
N LEU A 13 0.25 -6.17 -20.35
CA LEU A 13 1.36 -5.83 -21.26
C LEU A 13 2.47 -6.88 -21.23
N HIS A 14 2.79 -7.45 -20.07
CA HIS A 14 3.84 -8.46 -19.98
C HIS A 14 3.39 -9.85 -20.43
N ARG A 15 2.23 -10.32 -19.94
CA ARG A 15 1.81 -11.72 -20.10
C ARG A 15 1.03 -11.98 -21.39
N ALA A 16 0.23 -11.01 -21.84
CA ALA A 16 -0.54 -11.14 -23.07
C ALA A 16 0.22 -10.58 -24.28
N GLU A 17 0.86 -9.41 -24.13
CA GLU A 17 1.56 -8.76 -25.24
C GLU A 17 3.07 -9.05 -25.30
N GLY A 18 3.64 -9.66 -24.25
CA GLY A 18 5.06 -10.06 -24.23
C GLY A 18 6.05 -8.90 -24.12
N LEU A 19 5.61 -7.70 -23.72
CA LEU A 19 6.50 -6.56 -23.60
C LEU A 19 7.55 -6.78 -22.49
N PRO A 20 8.83 -6.41 -22.73
CA PRO A 20 9.86 -6.51 -21.70
C PRO A 20 9.64 -5.45 -20.60
N ILE A 21 10.08 -5.76 -19.38
CA ILE A 21 9.93 -4.89 -18.19
C ILE A 21 10.41 -3.45 -18.44
N LYS A 22 11.51 -3.25 -19.18
CA LYS A 22 12.03 -1.91 -19.50
C LYS A 22 11.09 -1.12 -20.40
N ALA A 23 10.42 -1.76 -21.36
CA ALA A 23 9.46 -1.11 -22.23
C ALA A 23 8.22 -0.70 -21.44
N ILE A 24 7.67 -1.61 -20.62
CA ILE A 24 6.51 -1.33 -19.76
C ILE A 24 6.78 -0.15 -18.83
N ALA A 25 7.96 -0.12 -18.18
CA ALA A 25 8.36 0.99 -17.31
C ALA A 25 8.39 2.34 -18.05
N ARG A 26 8.84 2.35 -19.31
CA ARG A 26 8.87 3.56 -20.14
C ARG A 26 7.48 4.00 -20.60
N VAL A 27 6.64 3.05 -21.02
CA VAL A 27 5.27 3.31 -21.52
C VAL A 27 4.38 3.86 -20.40
N LEU A 28 4.43 3.25 -19.22
CA LEU A 28 3.57 3.63 -18.09
C LEU A 28 4.20 4.69 -17.16
N GLY A 29 5.44 5.10 -17.39
CA GLY A 29 6.13 6.10 -16.56
C GLY A 29 6.42 5.64 -15.12
N VAL A 30 6.48 4.33 -14.88
CA VAL A 30 6.71 3.74 -13.54
C VAL A 30 8.12 3.18 -13.40
N SER A 31 8.57 2.98 -12.16
CA SER A 31 9.87 2.35 -11.92
C SER A 31 9.88 0.88 -12.37
N ARG A 32 11.05 0.39 -12.82
CA ARG A 32 11.25 -1.05 -13.13
C ARG A 32 10.92 -1.95 -11.93
N ASN A 33 11.14 -1.45 -10.71
CA ASN A 33 10.85 -2.19 -9.48
C ASN A 33 9.33 -2.31 -9.27
N THR A 34 8.57 -1.28 -9.63
CA THR A 34 7.10 -1.32 -9.62
C THR A 34 6.58 -2.39 -10.57
N VAL A 35 7.14 -2.45 -11.79
CA VAL A 35 6.78 -3.49 -12.77
C VAL A 35 7.11 -4.90 -12.23
N ARG A 36 8.32 -5.10 -11.70
CA ARG A 36 8.69 -6.39 -11.09
C ARG A 36 7.75 -6.78 -9.95
N ALA A 37 7.43 -5.86 -9.05
CA ALA A 37 6.53 -6.10 -7.93
C ALA A 37 5.11 -6.46 -8.40
N ALA A 38 4.57 -5.76 -9.40
CA ALA A 38 3.26 -6.05 -9.98
C ALA A 38 3.20 -7.42 -10.67
N LEU A 39 4.27 -7.84 -11.33
CA LEU A 39 4.37 -9.16 -11.98
C LEU A 39 4.52 -10.31 -10.98
N ALA A 40 5.22 -10.07 -9.86
CA ALA A 40 5.42 -11.04 -8.78
C ALA A 40 4.18 -11.23 -7.89
N SER A 41 3.32 -10.21 -7.79
CA SER A 41 2.07 -10.30 -7.02
C SER A 41 0.99 -10.98 -7.84
N ASP A 42 0.46 -12.09 -7.34
CA ASP A 42 -0.65 -12.79 -8.00
C ASP A 42 -2.02 -12.15 -7.75
N ALA A 43 -2.14 -11.39 -6.65
CA ALA A 43 -3.32 -10.63 -6.28
C ALA A 43 -3.11 -9.11 -6.50
N PRO A 44 -4.19 -8.34 -6.67
CA PRO A 44 -4.10 -6.89 -6.80
C PRO A 44 -3.51 -6.25 -5.54
N PRO A 45 -2.87 -5.07 -5.66
CA PRO A 45 -2.33 -4.35 -4.52
C PRO A 45 -3.45 -4.01 -3.54
N LYS A 46 -3.37 -4.56 -2.32
CA LYS A 46 -4.27 -4.21 -1.22
C LYS A 46 -3.56 -3.22 -0.31
N TYR A 47 -4.26 -2.14 0.07
CA TYR A 47 -3.76 -1.25 1.11
C TYR A 47 -3.72 -2.01 2.43
N VAL A 48 -2.51 -2.23 2.96
CA VAL A 48 -2.31 -2.77 4.30
C VAL A 48 -1.38 -1.82 5.02
N ARG A 49 -1.90 -1.11 6.02
CA ARG A 49 -1.08 -0.45 7.02
C ARG A 49 -1.04 -1.34 8.24
N GLN A 50 0.16 -1.58 8.75
CA GLN A 50 0.29 -2.06 10.11
C GLN A 50 -0.40 -1.05 11.04
N PRO A 51 -1.21 -1.50 12.01
CA PRO A 51 -1.73 -0.58 13.02
C PRO A 51 -0.54 0.07 13.69
N LYS A 52 -0.41 1.39 13.52
CA LYS A 52 0.53 2.19 14.29
C LYS A 52 -0.19 2.49 15.60
N GLY A 53 0.46 2.21 16.73
CA GLY A 53 -0.05 2.65 18.04
C GLY A 53 -0.37 4.13 18.01
N SER A 54 -1.36 4.54 18.81
CA SER A 54 -1.69 5.93 18.98
C SER A 54 -0.68 6.60 19.90
N ILE A 55 -0.42 7.89 19.67
CA ILE A 55 0.32 8.71 20.64
C ILE A 55 -0.40 8.71 22.00
N VAL A 56 -1.71 8.50 22.01
CA VAL A 56 -2.51 8.43 23.23
C VAL A 56 -2.31 7.14 24.01
N ASP A 57 -1.79 6.06 23.40
CA ASP A 57 -1.63 4.76 24.09
C ASP A 57 -0.73 4.90 25.32
N ALA A 58 0.27 5.80 25.26
CA ALA A 58 1.17 6.07 26.39
C ALA A 58 0.52 6.85 27.54
N VAL A 59 -0.54 7.60 27.28
CA VAL A 59 -1.19 8.49 28.26
C VAL A 59 -2.63 8.12 28.58
N GLU A 60 -3.21 7.14 27.89
CA GLU A 60 -4.58 6.67 28.08
C GLU A 60 -4.90 6.34 29.55
N PRO A 61 -4.03 5.64 30.32
CA PRO A 61 -4.33 5.34 31.71
C PRO A 61 -4.50 6.61 32.55
N ARG A 62 -3.64 7.61 32.32
CA ARG A 62 -3.69 8.89 33.05
C ARG A 62 -4.92 9.71 32.67
N ILE A 63 -5.30 9.71 31.40
CA ILE A 63 -6.55 10.34 30.94
C ILE A 63 -7.73 9.71 31.67
N ARG A 64 -7.78 8.38 31.76
CA ARG A 64 -8.86 7.65 32.45
C ARG A 64 -8.95 8.00 33.93
N GLU A 65 -7.82 8.10 34.63
CA GLU A 65 -7.77 8.54 36.02
C GLU A 65 -8.33 9.95 36.20
N LEU A 66 -7.93 10.90 35.33
CA LEU A 66 -8.41 12.28 35.41
C LEU A 66 -9.92 12.36 35.18
N LEU A 67 -10.46 11.61 34.21
CA LEU A 67 -11.90 11.56 33.97
C LEU A 67 -12.68 10.99 35.15
N GLN A 68 -12.11 10.02 35.87
CA GLN A 68 -12.73 9.49 37.10
C GLN A 68 -12.65 10.46 38.27
N ALA A 69 -11.54 11.19 38.40
CA ALA A 69 -11.32 12.15 39.47
C ALA A 69 -12.16 13.42 39.31
N PHE A 70 -12.48 13.80 38.07
CA PHE A 70 -13.25 14.99 37.73
C PHE A 70 -14.49 14.63 36.91
N PRO A 71 -15.47 13.90 37.48
CA PRO A 71 -16.72 13.59 36.80
C PRO A 71 -17.53 14.89 36.70
N THR A 72 -17.66 15.42 35.49
CA THR A 72 -18.65 16.47 35.15
C THR A 72 -19.87 15.77 34.55
#